data_AF-A0A0D0PZZ8-F1
#
_entry.id   AF-A0A0D0PZZ8-F1
#
_cell.length_a   1.000
_cell.length_b   1.000
_cell.length_c   1.000
_cell.angle_alpha   90.00
_cell.angle_beta   90.00
_cell.angle_gamma   90.00
#
_symmetry.space_group_name_H-M   'P 1'
#
loop_
_entity.id
_entity.type
_entity.pdbx_description
1 polymer ?
#
loop_
_entity_poly.entity_id
_entity_poly.type
_entity_poly.pdbx_seq_one_letter_code
_entity_poly.pdbx_strand_id
1 'polypeptide(L)'
;MEPGASWRRTAWTKAREALLPSLPLEVVRLRVKRAERLGIDYRTYATIRATSGHDIVAFLFSGNALELRRGATELPDAVAARLERTDAARLAAVYRPADPAALVAGAGGRIDAATQAPAFTDSWAAMRDRLDAALADWRAARAGTVLVAATAVERDWCAAARLAGTIPAERFFVSG
;
A
#
# COMPACT_ATOMS: atom_id res chain seq x y z
N MET A 1 -14.89 -18.88 -19.20
CA MET A 1 -15.03 -19.38 -17.82
C MET A 1 -14.62 -20.84 -17.83
N GLU A 2 -13.63 -21.24 -17.02
CA GLU A 2 -13.28 -22.65 -16.91
C GLU A 2 -14.46 -23.47 -16.35
N PRO A 3 -14.79 -24.62 -16.95
CA PRO A 3 -15.74 -25.57 -16.36
C PRO A 3 -15.31 -25.94 -14.93
N GLY A 4 -16.26 -26.00 -13.99
CA GLY A 4 -16.03 -26.47 -12.62
C GLY A 4 -15.41 -25.47 -11.63
N ALA A 5 -15.15 -24.22 -12.01
CA ALA A 5 -14.63 -23.21 -11.07
C ALA A 5 -15.59 -22.91 -9.90
N SER A 6 -16.90 -22.92 -10.16
CA SER A 6 -17.94 -22.74 -9.13
C SER A 6 -17.96 -23.90 -8.13
N TRP A 7 -17.92 -25.15 -8.63
CA TRP A 7 -17.87 -26.35 -7.79
C TRP A 7 -16.62 -26.40 -6.91
N ARG A 8 -15.45 -26.12 -7.48
CA ARG A 8 -14.17 -26.05 -6.73
C ARG A 8 -14.23 -25.03 -5.59
N ARG A 9 -14.83 -23.86 -5.84
CA ARG A 9 -14.99 -22.82 -4.82
C ARG A 9 -15.89 -23.30 -3.67
N THR A 10 -17.05 -23.87 -3.99
CA THR A 10 -18.00 -24.38 -2.98
C THR A 10 -17.39 -25.53 -2.17
N ALA A 11 -16.71 -26.48 -2.82
CA ALA A 11 -16.03 -27.57 -2.15
C ALA A 11 -14.92 -27.08 -1.22
N TRP A 12 -14.12 -26.09 -1.66
CA TRP A 12 -13.09 -25.46 -0.84
C TRP A 12 -13.67 -24.71 0.35
N THR A 13 -14.74 -23.93 0.16
CA THR A 13 -15.41 -23.21 1.25
C THR A 13 -15.91 -24.18 2.33
N LYS A 14 -16.62 -25.25 1.93
CA LYS A 14 -17.11 -26.29 2.87
C LYS A 14 -15.97 -26.98 3.62
N ALA A 15 -14.91 -27.38 2.90
CA ALA A 15 -13.76 -28.02 3.53
C ALA A 15 -13.06 -27.08 4.51
N ARG A 16 -12.93 -25.80 4.17
CA ARG A 16 -12.32 -24.79 5.04
C ARG A 16 -13.14 -24.54 6.29
N GLU A 17 -14.46 -24.44 6.19
CA GLU A 17 -15.35 -24.27 7.35
C GLU A 17 -15.30 -25.48 8.28
N ALA A 18 -15.26 -26.69 7.74
CA ALA A 18 -15.14 -27.92 8.52
C ALA A 18 -13.78 -28.05 9.22
N LEU A 19 -12.69 -27.66 8.56
CA LEU A 19 -11.33 -27.77 9.08
C LEU A 19 -10.94 -26.62 10.03
N LEU A 20 -11.47 -25.41 9.81
CA LEU A 20 -11.07 -24.18 10.51
C LEU A 20 -12.32 -23.36 10.91
N PRO A 21 -13.12 -23.83 11.88
CA PRO A 21 -14.32 -23.13 12.33
C PRO A 21 -14.01 -21.75 12.94
N SER A 22 -12.84 -21.63 13.57
CA SER A 22 -12.24 -20.35 13.98
C SER A 22 -10.77 -20.32 13.56
N LEU A 23 -10.23 -19.13 13.34
CA LEU A 23 -8.81 -18.99 13.05
C LEU A 23 -7.99 -19.41 14.28
N PRO A 24 -7.02 -20.34 14.15
CA PRO A 24 -6.17 -20.72 15.27
C PRO A 24 -5.46 -19.51 15.87
N LEU A 25 -5.30 -19.52 17.20
CA LEU A 25 -4.75 -18.39 17.95
C LEU A 25 -3.34 -18.01 17.47
N GLU A 26 -2.52 -18.99 17.09
CA GLU A 26 -1.19 -18.81 16.55
C GLU A 26 -1.21 -17.97 15.28
N VAL A 27 -2.17 -18.22 14.38
CA VAL A 27 -2.33 -17.45 13.15
C VAL A 27 -2.78 -16.02 13.45
N VAL A 28 -3.67 -15.83 14.43
CA VAL A 28 -4.04 -14.48 14.90
C VAL A 28 -2.82 -13.75 15.45
N ARG A 29 -2.03 -14.40 16.31
CA ARG A 29 -0.79 -13.84 16.88
C ARG A 29 0.21 -13.44 15.79
N LEU A 30 0.39 -14.26 14.76
CA LEU A 30 1.26 -13.93 13.63
C LEU A 30 0.75 -12.71 12.86
N ARG A 31 -0.56 -12.57 12.67
CA ARG A 31 -1.16 -11.42 12.00
C ARG A 31 -1.08 -10.14 12.83
N VAL A 32 -1.25 -10.23 14.15
CA VAL A 32 -1.03 -9.10 15.07
C VAL A 32 0.42 -8.65 14.99
N LYS A 33 1.39 -9.57 15.11
CA LYS A 33 2.81 -9.26 14.93
C LYS A 33 3.13 -8.68 13.55
N ARG A 34 2.44 -9.12 12.49
CA ARG A 34 2.61 -8.52 11.16
C ARG A 34 2.08 -7.08 11.12
N ALA A 35 0.90 -6.82 11.68
CA ALA A 35 0.34 -5.47 11.78
C ALA A 35 1.27 -4.53 12.57
N GLU A 36 1.83 -5.01 13.69
CA GLU A 36 2.82 -4.28 14.50
C GLU A 36 4.09 -3.93 13.70
N ARG A 37 4.66 -4.89 12.95
CA ARG A 37 5.83 -4.64 12.08
C ARG A 37 5.56 -3.66 10.94
N LEU A 38 4.32 -3.64 10.43
CA LEU A 38 3.87 -2.65 9.46
C LEU A 38 3.56 -1.28 10.12
N GLY A 39 3.48 -1.26 11.45
CA GLY A 39 3.07 -0.11 12.25
C GLY A 39 1.61 0.29 12.04
N ILE A 40 0.72 -0.63 11.70
CA ILE A 40 -0.72 -0.33 11.56
C ILE A 40 -1.54 -1.10 12.59
N ASP A 41 -2.72 -0.59 12.92
CA ASP A 41 -3.62 -1.30 13.82
C ASP A 41 -4.12 -2.61 13.17
N TYR A 42 -4.36 -3.62 14.01
CA TYR A 42 -4.77 -4.94 13.55
C TYR A 42 -6.09 -4.91 12.78
N ARG A 43 -7.01 -4.00 13.09
CA ARG A 43 -8.30 -3.89 12.37
C ARG A 43 -8.04 -3.45 10.93
N THR A 44 -7.26 -2.40 10.71
CA THR A 44 -6.86 -1.94 9.37
C THR A 44 -6.15 -3.06 8.59
N TYR A 45 -5.18 -3.74 9.20
CA TYR A 45 -4.50 -4.87 8.58
C TYR A 45 -5.47 -6.00 8.17
N ALA A 46 -6.33 -6.42 9.10
CA ALA A 46 -7.27 -7.52 8.89
C ALA A 46 -8.31 -7.19 7.82
N THR A 47 -8.82 -5.96 7.79
CA THR A 47 -9.75 -5.49 6.75
C THR A 47 -9.10 -5.56 5.37
N ILE A 48 -7.90 -4.98 5.19
CA ILE A 48 -7.21 -5.00 3.90
C ILE A 48 -6.94 -6.43 3.45
N ARG A 49 -6.45 -7.29 4.35
CA ARG A 49 -6.17 -8.70 4.03
C ARG A 49 -7.43 -9.49 3.67
N ALA A 50 -8.58 -9.16 4.29
CA ALA A 50 -9.85 -9.79 3.99
C ALA A 50 -10.39 -9.36 2.62
N THR A 51 -10.21 -8.09 2.23
CA THR A 51 -10.69 -7.56 0.94
C THR A 51 -9.76 -7.92 -0.21
N SER A 52 -8.44 -7.83 -0.02
CA SER A 52 -7.46 -8.10 -1.08
C SER A 52 -7.15 -9.59 -1.24
N GLY A 53 -7.28 -10.37 -0.16
CA GLY A 53 -6.82 -11.76 -0.09
C GLY A 53 -5.31 -11.94 0.05
N HIS A 54 -4.54 -10.85 0.16
CA HIS A 54 -3.07 -10.86 0.16
C HIS A 54 -2.51 -10.17 1.42
N ASP A 55 -1.28 -10.54 1.80
CA ASP A 55 -0.55 -9.78 2.83
C ASP A 55 -0.09 -8.42 2.30
N ILE A 56 0.11 -7.46 3.21
CA ILE A 56 0.67 -6.15 2.85
C ILE A 56 2.18 -6.30 2.75
N VAL A 57 2.72 -6.04 1.55
CA VAL A 57 4.16 -6.14 1.24
C VAL A 57 4.78 -4.80 0.89
N ALA A 58 3.96 -3.82 0.51
CA ALA A 58 4.40 -2.48 0.14
C ALA A 58 3.37 -1.42 0.54
N PHE A 59 3.86 -0.22 0.82
CA PHE A 59 3.07 1.01 0.88
C PHE A 59 3.47 1.93 -0.27
N LEU A 60 2.48 2.46 -0.98
CA LEU A 60 2.65 3.56 -1.91
C LEU A 60 2.20 4.85 -1.21
N PHE A 61 3.12 5.75 -0.90
CA PHE A 61 2.83 7.02 -0.28
C PHE A 61 2.62 8.10 -1.35
N SER A 62 1.55 8.87 -1.22
CA SER A 62 1.41 10.10 -2.00
C SER A 62 2.35 11.19 -1.48
N GLY A 63 2.76 12.11 -2.34
CA GLY A 63 3.59 13.26 -1.92
C GLY A 63 2.95 14.09 -0.81
N ASN A 64 1.62 14.23 -0.80
CA ASN A 64 0.90 14.93 0.28
C ASN A 64 0.89 14.11 1.58
N ALA A 65 0.80 12.77 1.50
CA ALA A 65 0.90 11.91 2.69
C ALA A 65 2.28 11.98 3.36
N LEU A 66 3.33 12.23 2.58
CA LEU A 66 4.69 12.43 3.09
C LEU A 66 4.95 13.85 3.62
N GLU A 67 3.94 14.72 3.62
CA GLU A 67 4.04 16.13 4.02
C GLU A 67 5.17 16.89 3.29
N LEU A 68 5.46 16.49 2.04
CA LEU A 68 6.54 17.09 1.27
C LEU A 68 6.22 18.54 0.92
N ARG A 69 7.13 19.44 1.29
CA ARG A 69 7.09 20.82 0.81
C ARG A 69 7.38 20.87 -0.68
N ARG A 70 6.97 21.96 -1.33
CA ARG A 70 7.23 22.17 -2.76
C ARG A 70 8.74 22.10 -3.05
N GLY A 71 9.15 21.14 -3.89
CA GLY A 71 10.56 20.94 -4.26
C GLY A 71 11.41 20.28 -3.18
N ALA A 72 10.82 19.76 -2.10
CA ALA A 72 11.56 19.05 -1.07
C ALA A 72 12.16 17.75 -1.61
N THR A 73 13.42 17.54 -1.26
CA THR A 73 14.19 16.31 -1.51
C THR A 73 14.35 15.47 -0.24
N GLU A 74 13.96 16.02 0.90
CA GLU A 74 14.09 15.41 2.22
C GLU A 74 12.71 15.19 2.85
N LEU A 75 12.62 14.15 3.67
CA LEU A 75 11.43 13.84 4.46
C LEU A 75 11.44 14.65 5.75
N PRO A 76 10.28 15.15 6.23
CA PRO A 76 10.16 15.67 7.58
C PRO A 76 10.55 14.61 8.62
N ASP A 77 11.20 15.01 9.72
CA ASP A 77 11.75 14.08 10.73
C ASP A 77 10.72 13.07 11.25
N ALA A 78 9.49 13.52 11.53
CA ALA A 78 8.43 12.64 12.01
C ALA A 78 8.03 11.57 10.97
N VAL A 79 7.96 11.95 9.69
CA VAL A 79 7.69 11.05 8.58
C VAL A 79 8.85 10.06 8.41
N ALA A 80 10.09 10.57 8.42
CA ALA A 80 11.29 9.77 8.31
C ALA A 80 11.35 8.69 9.41
N ALA A 81 11.17 9.08 10.68
CA ALA A 81 11.16 8.17 11.82
C ALA A 81 10.03 7.12 11.74
N ARG A 82 8.86 7.48 11.21
CA ARG A 82 7.77 6.52 11.01
C ARG A 82 8.09 5.50 9.91
N LEU A 83 8.71 5.94 8.82
CA LEU A 83 9.08 5.06 7.70
C LEU A 83 10.20 4.09 8.05
N GLU A 84 11.19 4.51 8.84
CA GLU A 84 12.27 3.63 9.34
C GLU A 84 11.75 2.39 10.07
N ARG A 85 10.66 2.56 10.84
CA ARG A 85 10.04 1.47 11.62
C ARG A 85 9.11 0.58 10.80
N THR A 86 8.88 0.89 9.52
CA THR A 86 7.91 0.16 8.69
C THR A 86 8.57 -1.01 7.96
N ASP A 87 8.19 -2.24 8.30
CA ASP A 87 8.68 -3.48 7.68
C ASP A 87 7.90 -3.88 6.41
N ALA A 88 7.95 -2.99 5.42
CA ALA A 88 7.41 -3.17 4.07
C ALA A 88 8.17 -2.27 3.09
N ALA A 89 8.02 -2.54 1.79
CA ALA A 89 8.56 -1.64 0.78
C ALA A 89 7.88 -0.25 0.87
N ARG A 90 8.67 0.82 0.87
CA ARG A 90 8.24 2.22 1.00
C ARG A 90 8.40 2.91 -0.34
N LEU A 91 7.33 2.90 -1.12
CA LEU A 91 7.27 3.45 -2.46
C LEU A 91 6.63 4.83 -2.43
N ALA A 92 7.03 5.75 -3.30
CA ALA A 92 6.47 7.09 -3.34
C ALA A 92 5.98 7.50 -4.74
N ALA A 93 4.87 8.24 -4.78
CA ALA A 93 4.42 8.95 -5.97
C ALA A 93 4.27 10.44 -5.62
N VAL A 94 5.17 11.27 -6.15
CA VAL A 94 5.29 12.68 -5.76
C VAL A 94 4.89 13.62 -6.89
N TYR A 95 4.27 14.74 -6.54
CA TYR A 95 3.89 15.76 -7.52
C TYR A 95 5.05 16.67 -7.88
N ARG A 96 5.02 17.26 -9.08
CA ARG A 96 5.94 18.32 -9.48
C ARG A 96 5.80 19.51 -8.52
N PRO A 97 6.89 20.24 -8.22
CA PRO A 97 8.23 20.15 -8.83
C PRO A 97 9.19 19.19 -8.11
N ALA A 98 8.73 18.34 -7.18
CA ALA A 98 9.62 17.37 -6.55
C ALA A 98 10.13 16.37 -7.59
N ASP A 99 11.44 16.13 -7.59
CA ASP A 99 12.09 15.11 -8.41
C ASP A 99 12.12 13.78 -7.65
N PRO A 100 11.48 12.72 -8.17
CA PRO A 100 11.48 11.41 -7.52
C PRO A 100 12.89 10.85 -7.24
N ALA A 101 13.84 11.07 -8.15
CA ALA A 101 15.20 10.55 -7.99
C ALA A 101 15.93 11.28 -6.85
N ALA A 102 15.85 12.62 -6.83
CA ALA A 102 16.38 13.43 -5.73
C ALA A 102 15.74 13.10 -4.38
N LEU A 103 14.44 12.80 -4.34
CA LEU A 103 13.77 12.36 -3.10
C LEU A 103 14.32 11.03 -2.59
N VAL A 104 14.48 10.03 -3.46
CA VAL A 104 15.06 8.72 -3.05
C VAL A 104 16.47 8.92 -2.48
N ALA A 105 17.28 9.76 -3.13
CA ALA A 105 18.62 10.07 -2.66
C ALA A 105 18.61 10.80 -1.30
N GLY A 106 17.75 11.83 -1.14
CA GLY A 106 17.65 12.61 0.10
C GLY A 106 16.96 11.90 1.26
N ALA A 107 16.11 10.90 0.99
CA ALA A 107 15.42 10.13 2.03
C ALA A 107 16.35 9.18 2.82
N GLY A 108 17.59 8.95 2.34
CA GLY A 108 18.59 8.15 3.05
C GLY A 108 18.16 6.69 3.27
N GLY A 109 17.51 6.07 2.27
CA GLY A 109 17.04 4.68 2.33
C GLY A 109 15.66 4.48 2.96
N ARG A 110 14.98 5.56 3.37
CA ARG A 110 13.61 5.50 3.93
C ARG A 110 12.51 5.43 2.86
N ILE A 111 12.87 5.70 1.61
CA ILE A 111 12.05 5.47 0.42
C ILE A 111 12.86 4.55 -0.48
N ASP A 112 12.30 3.40 -0.84
CA ASP A 112 12.97 2.39 -1.64
C ASP A 112 12.95 2.76 -3.13
N ALA A 113 11.84 3.37 -3.58
CA ALA A 113 11.70 3.88 -4.93
C ALA A 113 10.62 4.96 -5.03
N ALA A 114 10.74 5.86 -6.01
CA ALA A 114 9.76 6.91 -6.25
C ALA A 114 9.50 7.12 -7.73
N THR A 115 8.29 7.60 -8.05
CA THR A 115 7.89 8.02 -9.40
C THR A 115 7.17 9.36 -9.35
N GLN A 116 6.94 9.95 -10.53
CA GLN A 116 6.07 11.09 -10.67
C GLN A 116 4.61 10.66 -10.46
N ALA A 117 3.89 11.33 -9.58
CA ALA A 117 2.47 11.13 -9.38
C ALA A 117 1.66 11.36 -10.67
N PRO A 118 0.52 10.66 -10.85
CA PRO A 118 -0.52 11.06 -11.79
C PRO A 118 -0.88 12.55 -11.65
N ALA A 119 -1.01 13.26 -12.76
CA ALA A 119 -1.45 14.64 -12.76
C ALA A 119 -2.96 14.71 -12.52
N PHE A 120 -3.44 15.81 -11.95
CA PHE A 120 -4.89 16.03 -11.74
C PHE A 120 -5.70 16.03 -13.04
N THR A 121 -5.06 16.31 -14.16
CA THR A 121 -5.66 16.34 -15.50
C THR A 121 -5.48 15.04 -16.28
N ASP A 122 -4.79 14.04 -15.72
CA ASP A 122 -4.61 12.76 -16.40
C ASP A 122 -5.97 12.06 -16.53
N SER A 123 -6.19 11.43 -17.68
CA SER A 123 -7.30 10.50 -17.82
C SER A 123 -7.10 9.29 -16.92
N TRP A 124 -8.18 8.57 -16.61
CA TRP A 124 -8.10 7.33 -15.85
C TRP A 124 -7.11 6.31 -16.44
N ALA A 125 -7.08 6.18 -17.77
CA ALA A 125 -6.16 5.30 -18.47
C ALA A 125 -4.71 5.74 -18.29
N ALA A 126 -4.41 7.03 -18.46
CA ALA A 126 -3.06 7.56 -18.28
C ALA A 126 -2.56 7.41 -16.83
N MET A 127 -3.44 7.65 -15.86
CA MET A 127 -3.16 7.43 -14.44
C MET A 127 -2.82 5.96 -14.15
N ARG A 128 -3.66 5.02 -14.63
CA ARG A 128 -3.40 3.59 -14.48
C ARG A 128 -2.07 3.21 -15.12
N ASP A 129 -1.85 3.58 -16.37
CA ASP A 129 -0.68 3.14 -17.13
C ASP A 129 0.62 3.65 -16.47
N ARG A 130 0.59 4.88 -15.90
CA ARG A 130 1.72 5.43 -15.12
C ARG A 130 1.99 4.63 -13.83
N LEU A 131 0.96 4.38 -13.04
CA LEU A 131 1.10 3.63 -11.79
C LEU A 131 1.50 2.18 -12.06
N ASP A 132 0.97 1.59 -13.12
CA ASP A 132 1.26 0.24 -13.56
C ASP A 132 2.71 0.06 -13.99
N ALA A 133 3.23 1.01 -14.78
CA ALA A 133 4.63 1.04 -15.17
C ALA A 133 5.54 1.15 -13.94
N ALA A 134 5.27 2.09 -13.04
CA ALA A 134 6.05 2.27 -11.82
C ALA A 134 6.06 1.00 -10.94
N LEU A 135 4.89 0.40 -10.69
CA LEU A 135 4.80 -0.83 -9.90
C LEU A 135 5.51 -2.02 -10.57
N ALA A 136 5.51 -2.09 -11.91
CA ALA A 136 6.24 -3.11 -12.65
C ALA A 136 7.76 -2.93 -12.51
N ASP A 137 8.26 -1.70 -12.64
CA ASP A 137 9.68 -1.36 -12.49
C ASP A 137 10.20 -1.74 -11.10
N TRP A 138 9.39 -1.50 -10.06
CA TRP A 138 9.73 -1.85 -8.67
C TRP A 138 9.45 -3.31 -8.32
N ARG A 139 8.90 -4.10 -9.25
CA ARG A 139 8.43 -5.47 -9.03
C ARG A 139 7.45 -5.58 -7.85
N ALA A 140 6.65 -4.54 -7.63
CA ALA A 140 5.72 -4.44 -6.52
C ALA A 140 4.41 -5.18 -6.85
N ALA A 141 3.99 -6.08 -5.96
CA ALA A 141 2.75 -6.82 -6.11
C ALA A 141 1.54 -5.92 -5.82
N ARG A 142 0.83 -5.48 -6.87
CA ARG A 142 -0.34 -4.57 -6.75
C ARG A 142 -1.34 -5.00 -5.67
N ALA A 143 -1.67 -6.29 -5.64
CA ALA A 143 -2.63 -6.86 -4.70
C ALA A 143 -2.14 -6.88 -3.23
N GLY A 144 -0.85 -6.66 -2.99
CA GLY A 144 -0.24 -6.50 -1.66
C GLY A 144 0.32 -5.08 -1.41
N THR A 145 0.10 -4.13 -2.33
CA THR A 145 0.49 -2.73 -2.18
C THR A 145 -0.70 -1.94 -1.64
N VAL A 146 -0.50 -1.18 -0.56
CA VAL A 146 -1.52 -0.30 0.03
C VAL A 146 -1.17 1.15 -0.22
N LEU A 147 -2.13 1.94 -0.66
CA LEU A 147 -1.95 3.38 -0.85
C LEU A 147 -2.13 4.12 0.48
N VAL A 148 -1.18 4.96 0.83
CA VAL A 148 -1.31 5.96 1.90
C VAL A 148 -1.54 7.32 1.24
N ALA A 149 -2.74 7.88 1.43
CA ALA A 149 -3.21 9.08 0.73
C ALA A 149 -3.70 10.13 1.72
N ALA A 150 -3.43 11.40 1.44
CA ALA A 150 -3.91 12.54 2.22
C ALA A 150 -5.17 13.18 1.61
N THR A 151 -5.40 12.99 0.31
CA THR A 151 -6.52 13.64 -0.41
C THR A 151 -7.49 12.65 -1.06
N ALA A 152 -8.68 13.13 -1.40
CA ALA A 152 -9.67 12.34 -2.13
C ALA A 152 -9.20 11.94 -3.53
N VAL A 153 -8.54 12.85 -4.25
CA VAL A 153 -8.03 12.60 -5.60
C VAL A 153 -6.98 11.50 -5.60
N GLU A 154 -6.11 11.48 -4.60
CA GLU A 154 -5.10 10.42 -4.49
C GLU A 154 -5.75 9.05 -4.25
N ARG A 155 -6.87 8.97 -3.53
CA ARG A 155 -7.55 7.68 -3.29
C ARG A 155 -7.99 6.99 -4.58
N ASP A 156 -8.26 7.74 -5.64
CA ASP A 156 -8.61 7.19 -6.95
C ASP A 156 -7.48 6.34 -7.56
N TRP A 157 -6.22 6.57 -7.15
CA TRP A 157 -5.06 5.79 -7.58
C TRP A 157 -5.20 4.31 -7.18
N CYS A 158 -5.82 4.05 -6.03
CA CYS A 158 -6.06 2.68 -5.56
C CYS A 158 -6.95 1.90 -6.52
N ALA A 159 -8.02 2.52 -6.99
CA ALA A 159 -8.93 1.90 -7.94
C ALA A 159 -8.29 1.82 -9.34
N ALA A 160 -7.57 2.86 -9.77
CA ALA A 160 -6.90 2.88 -11.07
C ALA A 160 -5.84 1.78 -11.23
N ALA A 161 -4.97 1.62 -10.23
CA ALA A 161 -3.88 0.63 -10.23
C ALA A 161 -4.27 -0.72 -9.59
N ARG A 162 -5.52 -0.88 -9.14
CA ARG A 162 -6.03 -2.09 -8.48
C ARG A 162 -5.20 -2.51 -7.26
N LEU A 163 -4.91 -1.54 -6.40
CA LEU A 163 -4.14 -1.74 -5.17
C LEU A 163 -4.96 -2.50 -4.11
N ALA A 164 -4.28 -2.99 -3.08
CA ALA A 164 -4.88 -3.79 -2.00
C ALA A 164 -5.90 -3.02 -1.16
N GLY A 165 -5.74 -1.69 -1.07
CA GLY A 165 -6.59 -0.81 -0.29
C GLY A 165 -5.96 0.57 -0.08
N THR A 166 -6.66 1.42 0.67
CA THR A 166 -6.21 2.76 1.05
C THR A 166 -6.17 2.92 2.58
N ILE A 167 -5.20 3.68 3.07
CA ILE A 167 -5.14 4.16 4.45
C ILE A 167 -4.99 5.69 4.40
N PRO A 168 -5.81 6.46 5.13
CA PRO A 168 -5.61 7.90 5.28
C PRO A 168 -4.25 8.20 5.91
N ALA A 169 -3.54 9.22 5.42
CA ALA A 169 -2.24 9.62 5.95
C ALA A 169 -2.31 9.89 7.45
N GLU A 170 -3.33 10.65 7.90
CA GLU A 170 -3.53 10.93 9.32
C GLU A 170 -3.61 9.65 10.18
N ARG A 171 -4.20 8.58 9.66
CA ARG A 171 -4.25 7.30 10.38
C ARG A 171 -2.91 6.56 10.35
N PHE A 172 -2.22 6.55 9.20
CA PHE A 172 -0.95 5.84 9.08
C PHE A 172 0.15 6.44 9.97
N PHE A 173 0.20 7.77 10.07
CA PHE A 173 1.23 8.48 10.83
C PHE A 173 0.88 8.67 12.31
N VAL A 174 -0.40 8.57 12.72
CA VAL A 174 -0.82 8.56 14.14
C VAL A 174 -0.76 7.15 14.75
N SER A 175 -1.08 6.12 13.97
CA SER A 175 -0.95 4.73 14.40
C SER A 175 0.51 4.30 14.26
N GLY A 176 1.29 4.30 15.34
CA GLY A 176 2.65 3.73 15.31
C GLY A 176 3.57 4.13 16.43
#